data_AF-A0A015JC18-F1
#
_entry.id   AF-A0A015JC18-F1
#
_cell.length_a   1.000
_cell.length_b   1.000
_cell.length_c   1.000
_cell.angle_alpha   90.00
_cell.angle_beta   90.00
_cell.angle_gamma   90.00
#
_symmetry.space_group_name_H-M   'P 1'
#
loop_
_entity.id
_entity.type
_entity.pdbx_description
1 polymer ?
#
loop_
_entity_poly.entity_id
_entity_poly.type
_entity_poly.pdbx_seq_one_letter_code
_entity_poly.pdbx_strand_id
1 'polypeptide(L)' 'MDDVSSSIYDSLMNSPTLYEWLSTVSFTPNGKASGPSMITYEMLKHLGTRISALLLILIHACLSKADIPDLW' A
#
# COMPACT_ATOMS: atom_id res chain seq x y z
N MET A 1 25.05 22.11 7.62
CA MET A 1 23.84 21.50 7.05
C MET A 1 24.18 20.05 6.90
N ASP A 2 23.55 19.19 7.71
CA ASP A 2 23.73 17.75 7.58
C ASP A 2 23.07 17.33 6.27
N ASP A 3 23.89 16.87 5.33
CA ASP A 3 23.40 16.40 4.04
C ASP A 3 22.85 14.99 4.24
N VAL A 4 21.56 14.83 3.95
CA VAL A 4 20.89 13.53 4.10
C VAL A 4 21.32 12.66 2.92
N SER A 5 21.94 11.51 3.22
CA SER A 5 22.38 10.56 2.20
C SER A 5 21.20 10.16 1.30
N SER A 6 21.38 10.25 -0.02
CA SER A 6 20.36 9.85 -1.00
C SER A 6 20.04 8.34 -0.94
N SER A 7 20.93 7.53 -0.38
CA SER A 7 20.75 6.08 -0.24
C SER A 7 19.53 5.67 0.58
N ILE A 8 18.95 6.58 1.38
CA ILE A 8 17.71 6.29 2.11
C ILE A 8 16.50 6.10 1.18
N TYR A 9 16.61 6.55 -0.08
CA TYR A 9 15.55 6.45 -1.08
C TYR A 9 15.74 5.25 -2.03
N ASP A 10 16.86 4.53 -1.94
CA ASP A 10 17.16 3.40 -2.84
C ASP A 10 16.07 2.32 -2.82
N SER A 11 15.38 2.16 -1.69
CA SER A 11 14.27 1.21 -1.53
C SER A 11 12.88 1.83 -1.67
N LEU A 12 12.76 3.14 -1.91
CA LEU A 12 11.48 3.85 -1.87
C LEU A 12 10.47 3.30 -2.88
N MET A 13 10.95 2.91 -4.07
CA MET A 13 10.12 2.36 -5.15
C MET A 13 10.07 0.83 -5.14
N ASN A 14 10.66 0.17 -4.14
CA ASN A 14 10.56 -1.27 -4.04
C ASN A 14 9.12 -1.69 -3.77
N SER A 15 8.69 -2.73 -4.49
CA SER A 15 7.38 -3.32 -4.27
C SER A 15 7.33 -3.99 -2.89
N PRO A 16 6.28 -3.75 -2.07
CA PRO A 16 6.17 -4.34 -0.74
C PRO A 16 5.98 -5.86 -0.80
N THR A 17 6.53 -6.59 0.16
CA THR A 17 6.26 -8.02 0.31
C THR A 17 4.84 -8.28 0.83
N LEU A 18 4.35 -9.53 0.71
CA LEU A 18 3.04 -9.91 1.27
C LEU A 18 2.96 -9.71 2.79
N TYR A 19 4.07 -9.98 3.49
CA TYR A 19 4.13 -9.78 4.94
C TYR A 19 4.04 -8.29 5.31
N GLU A 20 4.82 -7.43 4.64
CA GLU A 20 4.78 -5.98 4.86
C GLU A 20 3.38 -5.43 4.57
N TRP A 21 2.78 -5.83 3.44
CA TRP A 21 1.41 -5.45 3.09
C TRP A 21 0.39 -5.83 4.17
N LEU A 22 0.37 -7.10 4.60
CA LEU A 22 -0.55 -7.56 5.63
C LEU A 22 -0.34 -6.83 6.96
N SER A 23 0.93 -6.61 7.33
CA SER A 23 1.29 -5.87 8.54
C SER A 23 0.80 -4.43 8.46
N THR A 24 1.09 -3.71 7.38
CA THR A 24 0.65 -2.33 7.16
C THR A 24 -0.86 -2.21 7.21
N VAL A 25 -1.59 -3.07 6.48
CA VAL A 25 -3.06 -3.08 6.50
C VAL A 25 -3.59 -3.30 7.92
N SER A 26 -3.00 -4.21 8.70
CA SER A 26 -3.44 -4.47 10.08
C SER A 26 -3.30 -3.26 11.01
N PHE A 27 -2.27 -2.44 10.81
CA PHE A 27 -1.97 -1.25 11.61
C PHE A 27 -2.75 0.01 11.19
N THR A 28 -3.48 -0.03 10.08
CA THR A 28 -4.29 1.13 9.65
C THR A 28 -5.33 1.50 10.72
N PRO A 29 -5.67 2.78 10.92
CA PRO A 29 -6.66 3.18 11.92
C PRO A 29 -8.09 2.90 11.45
N ASN A 30 -8.93 2.40 12.35
CA ASN A 30 -10.38 2.25 12.11
C ASN A 30 -11.10 3.59 12.24
N GLY A 31 -12.27 3.71 11.61
CA GLY A 31 -13.15 4.88 11.67
C GLY A 31 -12.67 6.06 10.84
N LYS A 32 -11.73 5.84 9.90
CA LYS A 32 -11.34 6.86 8.92
C LYS A 32 -12.36 6.93 7.80
N ALA A 33 -12.55 8.13 7.24
CA ALA A 33 -13.34 8.31 6.03
C ALA A 33 -12.72 7.52 4.88
N SER A 34 -13.55 6.82 4.11
CA SER A 34 -13.13 6.20 2.86
C SER A 34 -12.78 7.28 1.83
N GLY A 35 -11.80 6.99 0.97
CA GLY A 35 -11.53 7.78 -0.22
C GLY A 35 -12.64 7.67 -1.28
N PRO A 36 -12.41 8.20 -2.49
CA PRO A 36 -13.35 8.12 -3.62
C PRO A 36 -13.75 6.68 -3.98
N SER A 37 -12.86 5.71 -3.71
CA SER A 37 -13.10 4.28 -3.89
C SER A 37 -14.21 3.71 -2.99
N MET A 38 -14.59 4.40 -1.91
CA MET A 38 -15.48 3.92 -0.85
C MET A 38 -14.98 2.67 -0.11
N ILE A 39 -13.71 2.27 -0.29
CA ILE A 39 -13.09 1.14 0.40
C ILE A 39 -12.53 1.64 1.73
N THR A 40 -13.00 1.08 2.85
CA THR A 40 -12.48 1.44 4.18
C THR A 40 -11.30 0.55 4.59
N TYR A 41 -10.54 1.01 5.59
CA TYR A 41 -9.48 0.21 6.18
C TYR A 41 -9.99 -1.08 6.84
N GLU A 42 -11.18 -1.04 7.44
CA GLU A 42 -11.83 -2.23 8.00
C GLU A 42 -12.11 -3.27 6.92
N MET A 43 -12.59 -2.85 5.74
CA MET A 43 -12.78 -3.76 4.61
C MET A 43 -11.46 -4.42 4.21
N LEU A 44 -10.37 -3.66 4.12
CA LEU A 44 -9.04 -4.17 3.79
C LEU A 44 -8.51 -5.16 4.86
N LYS A 45 -8.71 -4.87 6.14
CA LYS A 45 -8.31 -5.73 7.26
C LYS A 45 -9.03 -7.07 7.28
N HIS A 46 -10.29 -7.10 6.83
CA HIS A 46 -11.11 -8.30 6.78
C HIS A 46 -10.96 -9.09 5.48
N LEU A 47 -10.10 -8.67 4.56
CA LEU A 47 -9.82 -9.43 3.34
C LEU A 47 -9.15 -10.76 3.65
N GLY A 48 -9.62 -11.81 2.98
CA GLY A 48 -8.90 -13.08 2.94
C GLY A 48 -7.54 -12.94 2.25
N THR A 49 -6.60 -13.81 2.62
CA THR A 49 -5.22 -13.82 2.10
C THR A 49 -5.14 -13.83 0.58
N ARG A 50 -6.05 -14.53 -0.11
CA ARG A 50 -6.11 -14.56 -1.58
C ARG A 50 -6.44 -13.20 -2.20
N ILE A 51 -7.43 -12.49 -1.67
CA ILE A 51 -7.81 -11.17 -2.21
C ILE A 51 -6.73 -10.13 -1.86
N SER A 52 -6.17 -10.24 -0.65
CA SER A 52 -5.03 -9.42 -0.22
C SER A 52 -3.83 -9.59 -1.15
N ALA A 53 -3.52 -10.81 -1.59
CA ALA A 53 -2.45 -11.06 -2.57
C ALA A 53 -2.77 -10.49 -3.96
N LEU A 54 -4.03 -10.54 -4.42
CA LEU A 54 -4.43 -9.93 -5.69
C LEU A 54 -4.31 -8.39 -5.66
N LEU A 55 -4.72 -7.76 -4.55
CA LEU A 55 -4.52 -6.32 -4.36
C LEU A 55 -3.04 -5.95 -4.34
N LEU A 56 -2.20 -6.77 -3.71
CA LEU A 56 -0.77 -6.56 -3.71
C LEU A 56 -0.17 -6.61 -5.12
N ILE A 57 -0.59 -7.57 -5.95
CA ILE A 57 -0.19 -7.64 -7.36
C ILE A 57 -0.60 -6.38 -8.12
N LEU A 58 -1.80 -5.86 -7.86
CA LEU A 58 -2.26 -4.60 -8.46
C LEU A 58 -1.39 -3.42 -8.03
N ILE A 59 -1.08 -3.30 -6.74
CA ILE A 59 -0.19 -2.24 -6.21
C ILE A 59 1.20 -2.33 -6.84
N HIS A 60 1.75 -3.54 -6.97
CA HIS A 60 3.04 -3.76 -7.66
C HIS A 60 2.99 -3.28 -9.10
N ALA A 61 1.90 -3.59 -9.82
CA ALA A 61 1.72 -3.14 -11.19
C ALA A 61 1.69 -1.59 -11.27
N CYS A 62 0.93 -0.92 -10.39
CA CYS A 62 0.87 0.54 -10.32
C CYS A 62 2.22 1.17 -10.02
N LEU A 63 2.96 0.67 -9.03
CA LEU A 63 4.30 1.17 -8.68
C LEU A 63 5.30 0.97 -9.83
N SER A 64 5.30 -0.21 -10.46
CA SER A 64 6.20 -0.51 -11.58
C SER A 64 5.95 0.35 -12.82
N LYS A 65 4.71 0.79 -13.02
CA LYS A 65 4.29 1.62 -14.15
C LYS A 65 4.25 3.11 -13.82
N ALA A 66 4.47 3.48 -12.55
CA ALA A 66 4.18 4.81 -12.02
C ALA A 66 2.76 5.30 -12.38
N ASP A 67 1.81 4.37 -12.46
CA ASP A 67 0.42 4.61 -12.87
C ASP A 67 -0.50 4.37 -11.67
N ILE A 68 -0.77 5.46 -10.93
CA ILE A 68 -1.56 5.45 -9.71
C ILE A 68 -2.98 5.91 -10.06
N PRO A 69 -4.03 5.11 -9.78
CA PRO A 69 -5.40 5.49 -10.09
C PRO A 69 -5.85 6.75 -9.33
N ASP A 70 -6.48 7.68 -10.05
CA ASP A 70 -7.03 8.94 -9.49
C ASP A 70 -8.14 8.74 -8.44
N LEU A 71 -8.71 7.53 -8.36
CA LEU A 71 -9.87 7.20 -7.54
C LEU A 71 -9.56 6.29 -6.33
N TRP A 72 -8.28 6.03 -6.04
CA TRP A 72 -7.89 5.29 -4.83
C TRP A 72 -8.13 6.10 -3.55
#